data_AF-A0AAD5KUR4-F1
#
_entry.id   AF-A0AAD5KUR4-F1
#
_cell.length_a   1.000
_cell.length_b   1.000
_cell.length_c   1.000
_cell.angle_alpha   90.00
_cell.angle_beta   90.00
_cell.angle_gamma   90.00
#
_symmetry.space_group_name_H-M   'P 1'
#
loop_
_entity.id
_entity.type
_entity.pdbx_description
1 polymer ?
#
loop_
_entity_poly.entity_id
_entity_poly.type
_entity_poly.pdbx_seq_one_letter_code
_entity_poly.pdbx_strand_id
1 'polypeptide(L)'
;MNLLNDGEKAAYVDTGTWASKAIEAARQFGNIEVLASSKSTTYDNIPRAQKNLGPAGVTVVIIKKDLLGKVTRQIPAMLDYRTFIKEKSMYNTPPVYAIYVCMLTLRWIKQMGGLAAMEKHNKKKANILYKEIDSNPLFKGNVEKRDRSLMNVCFTMHNRDLEPLFAQFAKENGVSGIEGHRSVGGFRASIYNAMPIKSIKFLADLMRQFAEKHG
;
A
#
# COMPACT_ATOMS: atom_id res chain seq x y z
N MET A 1 -19.72 9.95 16.70
CA MET A 1 -20.09 10.24 15.30
C MET A 1 -21.32 9.40 15.00
N ASN A 2 -22.49 9.83 15.49
CA ASN A 2 -23.76 9.12 15.32
C ASN A 2 -24.78 10.21 14.94
N LEU A 3 -25.10 10.31 13.65
CA LEU A 3 -26.02 11.29 13.04
C LEU A 3 -27.04 10.55 12.17
N LEU A 4 -27.68 9.53 12.74
CA LEU A 4 -28.64 8.69 12.04
C LEU A 4 -30.04 9.06 12.48
N ASN A 5 -30.87 9.56 11.57
CA ASN A 5 -32.31 9.72 11.84
C ASN A 5 -33.02 8.37 11.72
N ASP A 6 -34.25 8.28 12.22
CA ASP A 6 -35.06 7.06 12.16
C ASP A 6 -35.21 6.55 10.71
N GLY A 7 -34.74 5.33 10.47
CA GLY A 7 -34.78 4.66 9.17
C GLY A 7 -33.58 4.91 8.25
N GLU A 8 -32.71 5.88 8.56
CA GLU A 8 -31.51 6.16 7.76
C GLU A 8 -30.43 5.09 7.98
N LYS A 9 -29.45 5.02 7.07
CA LYS A 9 -28.32 4.09 7.12
C LYS A 9 -26.99 4.83 7.16
N ALA A 10 -26.07 4.38 8.01
CA ALA A 10 -24.70 4.88 8.02
C ALA A 10 -23.71 3.78 7.67
N ALA A 11 -22.83 4.12 6.74
CA ALA A 11 -21.77 3.27 6.25
C ALA A 11 -20.52 3.38 7.13
N TYR A 12 -20.00 2.24 7.58
CA TYR A 12 -18.80 2.15 8.40
C TYR A 12 -17.74 1.27 7.73
N VAL A 13 -16.48 1.56 8.05
CA VAL A 13 -15.34 0.71 7.71
C VAL A 13 -14.71 0.22 9.00
N ASP A 14 -14.69 -1.08 9.20
CA ASP A 14 -14.21 -1.74 10.43
C ASP A 14 -12.70 -2.02 10.32
N THR A 15 -11.93 -1.17 11.00
CA THR A 15 -10.45 -1.14 10.90
C THR A 15 -9.74 -1.56 12.19
N GLY A 16 -10.45 -2.17 13.14
CA GLY A 16 -9.88 -2.62 14.40
C GLY A 16 -10.75 -2.28 15.60
N THR A 17 -10.27 -2.62 16.79
CA THR A 17 -11.02 -2.58 18.07
C THR A 17 -11.80 -1.29 18.30
N TRP A 18 -11.25 -0.13 17.96
CA TRP A 18 -11.94 1.16 18.14
C TRP A 18 -13.05 1.40 17.12
N ALA A 19 -12.84 0.99 15.87
CA ALA A 19 -13.88 1.03 14.84
C ALA A 19 -15.01 0.04 15.19
N SER A 20 -14.67 -1.15 15.68
CA SER A 20 -15.66 -2.14 16.13
C SER A 20 -16.50 -1.63 17.29
N LYS A 21 -15.87 -1.02 18.32
CA LYS A 21 -16.59 -0.39 19.44
C LYS A 21 -17.48 0.78 18.99
N ALA A 22 -17.01 1.59 18.03
CA ALA A 22 -17.81 2.67 17.48
C ALA A 22 -19.01 2.16 16.66
N ILE A 23 -18.84 1.09 15.89
CA ILE A 23 -19.92 0.41 15.15
C ILE A 23 -20.95 -0.16 16.14
N GLU A 24 -20.49 -0.82 17.20
CA GLU A 24 -21.35 -1.41 18.23
C GLU A 24 -22.16 -0.35 18.98
N ALA A 25 -21.54 0.75 19.37
CA ALA A 25 -22.25 1.90 19.93
C ALA A 25 -23.22 2.53 18.92
N ALA A 26 -22.82 2.69 17.65
CA ALA A 26 -23.65 3.32 16.63
C ALA A 26 -24.92 2.51 16.28
N ARG A 27 -24.86 1.17 16.37
CA ARG A 27 -26.02 0.29 16.17
C ARG A 27 -27.15 0.52 17.17
N GLN A 28 -26.87 1.13 18.32
CA GLN A 28 -27.90 1.48 19.30
C GLN A 28 -28.75 2.69 18.87
N PHE A 29 -28.29 3.44 17.86
CA PHE A 29 -28.88 4.73 17.47
C PHE A 29 -29.33 4.78 16.00
N GLY A 30 -29.23 3.67 15.24
CA GLY A 30 -29.68 3.63 13.85
C GLY A 30 -29.13 2.44 13.05
N ASN A 31 -29.47 2.37 11.76
CA ASN A 31 -29.05 1.25 10.91
C ASN A 31 -27.60 1.42 10.44
N ILE A 32 -26.71 0.54 10.89
CA ILE A 32 -25.29 0.56 10.53
C ILE A 32 -24.97 -0.51 9.50
N GLU A 33 -24.42 -0.08 8.36
CA GLU A 33 -23.93 -0.95 7.30
C GLU A 33 -22.40 -0.94 7.29
N VAL A 34 -21.77 -2.10 7.51
CA VAL A 34 -20.31 -2.22 7.44
C VAL A 34 -19.92 -2.49 6.00
N LEU A 35 -19.50 -1.46 5.28
CA LEU A 35 -19.18 -1.54 3.85
C LEU A 35 -17.85 -2.26 3.58
N ALA A 36 -16.93 -2.24 4.55
CA ALA A 36 -15.66 -2.93 4.45
C ALA A 36 -15.12 -3.24 5.85
N SER A 37 -14.56 -4.43 6.04
CA SER A 37 -13.90 -4.85 7.28
C SER A 37 -12.65 -5.64 6.92
N SER A 38 -11.54 -5.34 7.58
CA SER A 38 -10.35 -6.20 7.55
C SER A 38 -10.33 -7.17 8.73
N LYS A 39 -11.42 -7.30 9.48
CA LYS A 39 -11.53 -8.24 10.61
C LYS A 39 -11.23 -9.68 10.22
N SER A 40 -11.60 -10.10 9.00
CA SER A 40 -11.30 -11.43 8.45
C SER A 40 -9.80 -11.69 8.25
N THR A 41 -9.00 -10.62 8.22
CA THR A 41 -7.53 -10.64 8.08
C THR A 41 -6.86 -9.98 9.29
N THR A 42 -7.55 -9.90 10.43
CA THR A 42 -7.02 -9.31 11.68
C THR A 42 -6.65 -7.82 11.56
N TYR A 43 -7.42 -7.09 10.76
CA TYR A 43 -7.34 -5.63 10.54
C TYR A 43 -6.08 -5.14 9.82
N ASP A 44 -5.57 -5.93 8.90
CA ASP A 44 -4.26 -5.72 8.28
C ASP A 44 -4.21 -4.67 7.14
N ASN A 45 -5.32 -4.02 6.71
CA ASN A 45 -5.30 -3.12 5.52
C ASN A 45 -6.31 -1.93 5.50
N ILE A 46 -5.87 -0.76 4.95
CA ILE A 46 -6.56 0.47 4.37
C ILE A 46 -5.46 1.53 3.99
N PRO A 47 -5.57 2.48 3.03
CA PRO A 47 -4.41 3.27 2.54
C PRO A 47 -3.86 4.25 3.61
N ARG A 48 -2.58 4.05 3.96
CA ARG A 48 -1.87 4.53 5.15
C ARG A 48 -0.35 4.71 4.80
N ALA A 49 0.49 5.00 5.78
CA ALA A 49 1.96 4.92 5.67
C ALA A 49 2.51 3.52 5.30
N GLN A 50 1.65 2.48 5.31
CA GLN A 50 1.96 1.05 5.18
C GLN A 50 2.67 0.65 3.89
N LYS A 51 2.75 1.53 2.89
CA LYS A 51 3.46 1.23 1.65
C LYS A 51 4.95 1.49 1.75
N ASN A 52 5.35 2.72 2.09
CA ASN A 52 6.75 3.13 1.93
C ASN A 52 7.30 3.98 3.09
N LEU A 53 6.53 4.18 4.17
CA LEU A 53 6.89 5.11 5.25
C LEU A 53 6.80 4.50 6.66
N GLY A 54 5.92 3.53 6.90
CA GLY A 54 5.75 2.97 8.24
C GLY A 54 4.65 1.92 8.27
N PRO A 55 4.07 1.62 9.43
CA PRO A 55 2.99 0.65 9.55
C PRO A 55 1.65 1.25 9.12
N ALA A 56 0.66 0.37 8.95
CA ALA A 56 -0.72 0.80 8.87
C ALA A 56 -1.13 1.51 10.18
N GLY A 57 -1.88 2.61 10.10
CA GLY A 57 -2.48 3.29 11.26
C GLY A 57 -2.32 4.80 11.25
N VAL A 58 -1.48 5.33 10.36
CA VAL A 58 -1.20 6.76 10.24
C VAL A 58 -1.21 7.18 8.78
N THR A 59 -1.66 8.42 8.54
CA THR A 59 -1.65 9.07 7.24
C THR A 59 -0.91 10.40 7.37
N VAL A 60 0.09 10.63 6.52
CA VAL A 60 0.79 11.91 6.43
C VAL A 60 0.12 12.76 5.37
N VAL A 61 -0.21 14.00 5.71
CA VAL A 61 -0.81 14.97 4.79
C VAL A 61 0.10 16.19 4.70
N ILE A 62 0.50 16.54 3.49
CA ILE A 62 1.22 17.78 3.18
C ILE A 62 0.25 18.65 2.38
N ILE A 63 -0.14 19.79 2.93
CA ILE A 63 -1.17 20.65 2.35
C ILE A 63 -0.68 22.10 2.22
N LYS A 64 -0.97 22.72 1.08
CA LYS A 64 -0.73 24.15 0.87
C LYS A 64 -1.84 24.93 1.58
N LYS A 65 -1.47 25.81 2.52
CA LYS A 65 -2.41 26.49 3.42
C LYS A 65 -3.46 27.33 2.68
N ASP A 66 -3.08 27.91 1.54
CA ASP A 66 -3.96 28.72 0.68
C ASP A 66 -5.06 27.92 -0.02
N LEU A 67 -5.09 26.58 0.08
CA LEU A 67 -6.19 25.75 -0.40
C LEU A 67 -7.34 25.62 0.63
N LEU A 68 -7.09 25.98 1.88
CA LEU A 68 -8.04 25.80 2.98
C LEU A 68 -9.13 26.87 2.99
N GLY A 69 -10.30 26.53 3.55
CA GLY A 69 -11.40 27.49 3.76
C GLY A 69 -12.14 27.93 2.49
N LYS A 70 -11.88 27.31 1.33
CA LYS A 70 -12.52 27.63 0.04
C LYS A 70 -13.86 26.94 -0.19
N VAL A 71 -14.32 26.11 0.74
CA VAL A 71 -15.56 25.35 0.62
C VAL A 71 -16.62 25.92 1.55
N THR A 72 -17.85 25.99 1.05
CA THR A 72 -19.01 26.54 1.78
C THR A 72 -19.75 25.49 2.59
N ARG A 73 -19.62 24.21 2.23
CA ARG A 73 -20.21 23.10 3.01
C ARG A 73 -19.57 23.01 4.40
N GLN A 74 -20.38 22.70 5.39
CA GLN A 74 -19.89 22.41 6.73
C GLN A 74 -19.03 21.14 6.72
N ILE A 75 -17.81 21.21 7.24
CA ILE A 75 -16.90 20.08 7.37
C ILE A 75 -16.84 19.66 8.85
N PRO A 76 -17.11 18.38 9.19
CA PRO A 76 -16.90 17.87 10.54
C PRO A 76 -15.45 18.08 11.01
N ALA A 77 -15.24 18.42 12.28
CA ALA A 77 -13.92 18.77 12.81
C ALA A 77 -12.83 17.70 12.53
N MET A 78 -13.20 16.41 12.59
CA MET A 78 -12.31 15.27 12.30
C MET A 78 -11.90 15.13 10.82
N LEU A 79 -12.54 15.84 9.91
CA LEU A 79 -12.23 15.86 8.47
C LEU A 79 -11.67 17.21 8.01
N ASP A 80 -11.70 18.22 8.88
CA ASP A 80 -11.21 19.55 8.57
C ASP A 80 -9.72 19.69 8.89
N TYR A 81 -8.89 19.81 7.85
CA TYR A 81 -7.45 20.02 8.01
C TYR A 81 -7.10 21.25 8.84
N ARG A 82 -7.97 22.27 8.90
CA ARG A 82 -7.74 23.46 9.75
C ARG A 82 -7.72 23.09 11.23
N THR A 83 -8.55 22.13 11.65
CA THR A 83 -8.55 21.57 13.00
C THR A 83 -7.20 20.94 13.32
N PHE A 84 -6.72 20.03 12.47
CA PHE A 84 -5.44 19.35 12.69
C PHE A 84 -4.25 20.30 12.61
N ILE A 85 -4.31 21.36 11.80
CA ILE A 85 -3.27 22.39 11.77
C ILE A 85 -3.25 23.18 13.09
N LYS A 86 -4.42 23.63 13.55
CA LYS A 86 -4.56 24.39 14.82
C LYS A 86 -4.06 23.57 16.00
N GLU A 87 -4.49 22.32 16.08
CA GLU A 87 -4.19 21.41 17.20
C GLU A 87 -2.89 20.61 17.00
N LYS A 88 -2.08 20.95 15.99
CA LYS A 88 -0.81 20.27 15.68
C LYS A 88 -0.95 18.74 15.59
N SER A 89 -2.02 18.28 14.95
CA SER A 89 -2.41 16.88 14.78
C SER A 89 -2.75 16.13 16.07
N MET A 90 -3.06 16.85 17.15
CA MET A 90 -3.41 16.30 18.47
C MET A 90 -4.83 16.68 18.92
N TYR A 91 -5.73 16.94 17.98
CA TYR A 91 -7.14 17.22 18.28
C TYR A 91 -7.82 16.09 19.05
N ASN A 92 -7.43 14.84 18.77
CA ASN A 92 -7.80 13.65 19.51
C ASN A 92 -6.56 12.75 19.72
N THR A 93 -6.72 11.60 20.38
CA THR A 93 -5.63 10.64 20.61
C THR A 93 -5.00 10.19 19.29
N PRO A 94 -3.74 10.54 19.00
CA PRO A 94 -3.10 10.19 17.75
C PRO A 94 -2.57 8.74 17.78
N PRO A 95 -2.28 8.13 16.62
CA PRO A 95 -1.69 6.80 16.53
C PRO A 95 -0.18 6.83 16.88
N VAL A 96 0.14 7.04 18.16
CA VAL A 96 1.48 7.34 18.67
C VAL A 96 2.55 6.33 18.22
N TYR A 97 2.23 5.04 18.24
CA TYR A 97 3.15 3.99 17.80
C TYR A 97 3.47 4.10 16.30
N ALA A 98 2.46 4.29 15.45
CA ALA A 98 2.64 4.40 14.02
C ALA A 98 3.43 5.68 13.65
N ILE A 99 3.19 6.78 14.36
CA ILE A 99 3.96 8.02 14.22
C ILE A 99 5.43 7.79 14.58
N TYR A 100 5.70 7.10 15.68
CA TYR A 100 7.06 6.77 16.11
C TYR A 100 7.82 5.94 15.07
N VAL A 101 7.20 4.89 14.51
CA VAL A 101 7.84 4.07 13.47
C VAL A 101 8.07 4.85 12.17
N CYS A 102 7.16 5.76 11.80
CA CYS A 102 7.40 6.67 10.67
C CYS A 102 8.62 7.56 10.91
N MET A 103 8.77 8.11 12.12
CA MET A 103 9.96 8.89 12.50
C MET A 103 11.25 8.06 12.38
N LEU A 104 11.26 6.81 12.85
CA LEU A 104 12.42 5.92 12.70
C LEU A 104 12.74 5.66 11.22
N THR A 105 11.74 5.41 10.39
CA THR A 105 11.91 5.20 8.94
C THR A 105 12.49 6.44 8.26
N LEU A 106 12.02 7.64 8.62
CA LEU A 106 12.56 8.90 8.10
C LEU A 106 14.03 9.11 8.52
N ARG A 107 14.39 8.78 9.76
CA ARG A 107 15.78 8.82 10.24
C ARG A 107 16.67 7.85 9.47
N TRP A 108 16.20 6.63 9.24
CA TRP A 108 16.89 5.63 8.42
C TRP A 108 17.10 6.13 6.97
N ILE A 109 16.07 6.70 6.33
CA ILE A 109 16.21 7.28 4.99
C ILE A 109 17.29 8.37 4.96
N LYS A 110 17.34 9.26 5.98
CA LYS A 110 18.39 10.28 6.08
C LYS A 110 19.78 9.66 6.22
N GLN A 111 19.94 8.65 7.07
CA GLN A 111 21.21 7.93 7.26
C GLN A 111 21.69 7.24 5.98
N MET A 112 20.76 6.76 5.16
CA MET A 112 21.05 6.13 3.87
C MET A 112 21.41 7.14 2.75
N GLY A 113 21.57 8.44 3.05
CA GLY A 113 21.89 9.48 2.08
C GLY A 113 20.68 10.26 1.55
N GLY A 114 19.53 10.15 2.22
CA GLY A 114 18.32 10.90 1.89
C GLY A 114 17.63 10.44 0.61
N LEU A 115 16.74 11.31 0.08
CA LEU A 115 15.87 10.96 -1.04
C LEU A 115 16.65 10.70 -2.35
N ALA A 116 17.73 11.44 -2.61
CA ALA A 116 18.55 11.24 -3.81
C ALA A 116 19.21 9.86 -3.83
N ALA A 117 19.74 9.41 -2.68
CA ALA A 117 20.30 8.06 -2.55
C ALA A 117 19.21 6.99 -2.68
N MET A 118 18.03 7.20 -2.07
CA MET A 118 16.88 6.30 -2.22
C MET A 118 16.41 6.19 -3.68
N GLU A 119 16.36 7.29 -4.41
CA GLU A 119 15.99 7.29 -5.83
C GLU A 119 16.98 6.45 -6.65
N LYS A 120 18.29 6.68 -6.48
CA LYS A 120 19.33 5.88 -7.14
C LYS A 120 19.20 4.39 -6.79
N HIS A 121 18.95 4.09 -5.53
CA HIS A 121 18.76 2.72 -5.04
C HIS A 121 17.53 2.05 -5.68
N ASN A 122 16.39 2.74 -5.71
CA ASN A 122 15.15 2.21 -6.28
C ASN A 122 15.21 2.08 -7.80
N LYS A 123 15.85 3.02 -8.51
CA LYS A 123 16.16 2.90 -9.95
C LYS A 123 16.99 1.63 -10.22
N LYS A 124 18.04 1.38 -9.42
CA LYS A 124 18.85 0.16 -9.56
C LYS A 124 18.04 -1.12 -9.38
N LYS A 125 17.16 -1.18 -8.38
CA LYS A 125 16.26 -2.33 -8.17
C LYS A 125 15.31 -2.53 -9.35
N ALA A 126 14.57 -1.49 -9.72
CA ALA A 126 13.61 -1.57 -10.82
C ALA A 126 14.28 -1.99 -12.13
N ASN A 127 15.46 -1.44 -12.44
CA ASN A 127 16.20 -1.77 -13.66
C ASN A 127 16.61 -3.25 -13.72
N ILE A 128 16.99 -3.87 -12.60
CA ILE A 128 17.32 -5.31 -12.56
C ILE A 128 16.10 -6.12 -12.98
N LEU A 129 14.95 -5.87 -12.35
CA LEU A 129 13.75 -6.65 -12.61
C LEU A 129 13.15 -6.38 -13.99
N TYR A 130 13.08 -5.11 -14.42
CA TYR A 130 12.60 -4.79 -15.77
C TYR A 130 13.52 -5.31 -16.87
N LYS A 131 14.84 -5.34 -16.65
CA LYS A 131 15.77 -5.96 -17.61
C LYS A 131 15.43 -7.43 -17.78
N GLU A 132 15.23 -8.15 -16.67
CA GLU A 132 14.82 -9.55 -16.71
C GLU A 132 13.50 -9.72 -17.47
N ILE A 133 12.46 -8.98 -17.09
CA ILE A 133 11.14 -9.03 -17.75
C ILE A 133 11.25 -8.75 -19.25
N ASP A 134 12.08 -7.79 -19.66
CA ASP A 134 12.18 -7.39 -21.07
C ASP A 134 13.00 -8.37 -21.92
N SER A 135 13.93 -9.12 -21.33
CA SER A 135 14.78 -10.08 -22.04
C SER A 135 14.30 -11.52 -21.96
N ASN A 136 13.43 -11.84 -21.00
CA ASN A 136 12.98 -13.20 -20.75
C ASN A 136 11.85 -13.60 -21.72
N PRO A 137 11.93 -14.76 -22.40
CA PRO A 137 10.94 -15.16 -23.39
C PRO A 137 9.56 -15.49 -22.82
N LEU A 138 9.45 -15.75 -21.51
CA LEU A 138 8.18 -16.14 -20.89
C LEU A 138 7.40 -14.96 -20.30
N PHE A 139 8.05 -13.85 -19.96
CA PHE A 139 7.44 -12.74 -19.23
C PHE A 139 7.34 -11.48 -20.08
N LYS A 140 6.34 -10.64 -19.78
CA LYS A 140 6.17 -9.32 -20.38
C LYS A 140 5.69 -8.29 -19.37
N GLY A 141 6.17 -7.07 -19.50
CA GLY A 141 5.69 -5.94 -18.72
C GLY A 141 4.30 -5.50 -19.16
N ASN A 142 3.46 -5.06 -18.21
CA ASN A 142 2.09 -4.62 -18.51
C ASN A 142 1.97 -3.13 -18.87
N VAL A 143 3.09 -2.40 -18.82
CA VAL A 143 3.12 -0.94 -18.93
C VAL A 143 4.23 -0.52 -19.87
N GLU A 144 3.92 0.48 -20.69
CA GLU A 144 4.88 1.17 -21.56
C GLU A 144 6.13 1.61 -20.80
N LYS A 145 7.31 1.50 -21.43
CA LYS A 145 8.61 1.65 -20.74
C LYS A 145 8.76 2.99 -20.02
N ARG A 146 8.23 4.06 -20.61
CA ARG A 146 8.31 5.43 -20.06
C ARG A 146 7.44 5.63 -18.80
N ASP A 147 6.39 4.82 -18.64
CA ASP A 147 5.38 4.94 -17.58
C ASP A 147 5.57 3.90 -16.45
N ARG A 148 6.66 3.13 -16.53
CA ARG A 148 6.98 2.06 -15.59
C ARG A 148 7.26 2.60 -14.18
N SER A 149 6.54 2.05 -13.20
CA SER A 149 6.75 2.36 -11.79
C SER A 149 8.09 1.82 -11.28
N LEU A 150 8.77 2.59 -10.45
CA LEU A 150 9.95 2.14 -9.68
C LEU A 150 9.59 1.38 -8.40
N MET A 151 8.29 1.23 -8.09
CA MET A 151 7.81 0.68 -6.82
C MET A 151 6.97 -0.57 -7.02
N ASN A 152 6.04 -0.57 -7.98
CA ASN A 152 5.15 -1.70 -8.22
C ASN A 152 5.35 -2.17 -9.65
N VAL A 153 6.13 -3.23 -9.81
CA VAL A 153 6.46 -3.80 -11.12
C VAL A 153 5.39 -4.83 -11.46
N CYS A 154 4.48 -4.47 -12.36
CA CYS A 154 3.41 -5.35 -12.84
C CYS A 154 3.81 -6.03 -14.14
N PHE A 155 3.69 -7.35 -14.18
CA PHE A 155 4.07 -8.17 -15.33
C PHE A 155 3.16 -9.40 -15.43
N THR A 156 3.12 -9.98 -16.62
CA THR A 156 2.36 -11.18 -16.95
C THR A 156 3.24 -12.13 -17.75
N MET A 157 2.74 -13.33 -18.01
CA MET A 157 3.40 -14.24 -18.94
C MET A 157 2.84 -14.11 -20.35
N HIS A 158 3.66 -14.42 -21.35
CA HIS A 158 3.20 -14.51 -22.73
C HIS A 158 2.16 -15.63 -22.89
N ASN A 159 2.43 -16.80 -22.31
CA ASN A 159 1.46 -17.87 -22.11
C ASN A 159 0.93 -17.83 -20.67
N ARG A 160 -0.35 -17.51 -20.49
CA ARG A 160 -0.95 -17.35 -19.16
C ARG A 160 -1.20 -18.67 -18.44
N ASP A 161 -1.22 -19.80 -19.15
CA ASP A 161 -1.41 -21.13 -18.56
C ASP A 161 -0.22 -21.55 -17.68
N LEU A 162 0.94 -20.93 -17.87
CA LEU A 162 2.14 -21.14 -17.04
C LEU A 162 2.14 -20.31 -15.75
N GLU A 163 1.24 -19.34 -15.59
CA GLU A 163 1.23 -18.45 -14.42
C GLU A 163 1.00 -19.20 -13.09
N PRO A 164 0.07 -20.18 -12.99
CA PRO A 164 -0.07 -20.99 -11.78
C PRO A 164 1.20 -21.77 -11.44
N LEU A 165 1.89 -22.31 -12.46
CA LEU A 165 3.14 -23.05 -12.28
C LEU A 165 4.26 -22.14 -11.78
N PHE A 166 4.42 -20.95 -12.37
CA PHE A 166 5.42 -19.98 -11.90
C PHE A 166 5.10 -19.48 -10.50
N ALA A 167 3.82 -19.20 -10.19
CA ALA A 167 3.41 -18.78 -8.85
C ALA A 167 3.77 -19.82 -7.79
N GLN A 168 3.49 -21.10 -8.09
CA GLN A 168 3.86 -22.21 -7.22
C GLN A 168 5.38 -22.35 -7.08
N PHE A 169 6.12 -22.30 -8.19
CA PHE A 169 7.59 -22.37 -8.19
C PHE A 169 8.22 -21.24 -7.36
N ALA A 170 7.74 -20.01 -7.52
CA ALA A 170 8.20 -18.86 -6.75
C ALA A 170 7.93 -19.05 -5.24
N LYS A 171 6.73 -19.53 -4.90
CA LYS A 171 6.32 -19.81 -3.51
C LYS A 171 7.19 -20.90 -2.86
N GLU A 172 7.46 -22.00 -3.56
CA GLU A 172 8.32 -23.09 -3.08
C GLU A 172 9.77 -22.63 -2.85
N ASN A 173 10.23 -21.62 -3.60
CA ASN A 173 11.52 -20.98 -3.42
C ASN A 173 11.49 -19.79 -2.42
N GLY A 174 10.41 -19.63 -1.66
CA GLY A 174 10.30 -18.64 -0.58
C GLY A 174 9.97 -17.22 -1.04
N VAL A 175 9.52 -17.02 -2.29
CA VAL A 175 8.99 -15.74 -2.75
C VAL A 175 7.51 -15.66 -2.43
N SER A 176 7.09 -14.58 -1.76
CA SER A 176 5.70 -14.31 -1.42
C SER A 176 5.26 -12.91 -1.83
N GLY A 177 3.95 -12.73 -1.99
CA GLY A 177 3.35 -11.40 -2.23
C GLY A 177 3.63 -10.83 -3.62
N ILE A 178 3.83 -11.71 -4.61
CA ILE A 178 4.00 -11.32 -6.01
C ILE A 178 2.73 -11.53 -6.84
N GLU A 179 1.65 -12.03 -6.24
CA GLU A 179 0.36 -12.19 -6.90
C GLU A 179 -0.18 -10.81 -7.32
N GLY A 180 -0.58 -10.72 -8.59
CA GLY A 180 -1.21 -9.55 -9.15
C GLY A 180 -2.53 -9.23 -8.45
N HIS A 181 -2.95 -7.96 -8.52
CA HIS A 181 -4.23 -7.58 -7.96
C HIS A 181 -5.37 -8.30 -8.69
N ARG A 182 -6.39 -8.76 -7.95
CA ARG A 182 -7.53 -9.55 -8.46
C ARG A 182 -8.23 -8.98 -9.69
N SER A 183 -8.21 -7.66 -9.87
CA SER A 183 -8.84 -6.98 -11.02
C SER A 183 -8.00 -7.02 -12.29
N VAL A 184 -6.73 -7.42 -12.23
CA VAL A 184 -5.78 -7.45 -13.36
C VAL A 184 -5.20 -8.85 -13.56
N GLY A 185 -5.02 -9.62 -12.48
CA GLY A 185 -4.33 -10.91 -12.51
C GLY A 185 -2.82 -10.77 -12.74
N GLY A 186 -2.17 -11.88 -13.07
CA GLY A 186 -0.72 -11.93 -13.30
C GLY A 186 0.09 -11.68 -12.04
N PHE A 187 1.19 -10.93 -12.18
CA PHE A 187 2.15 -10.70 -11.11
C PHE A 187 2.38 -9.22 -10.85
N ARG A 188 2.70 -8.91 -9.58
CA ARG A 188 3.11 -7.59 -9.12
C ARG A 188 4.17 -7.70 -8.03
N ALA A 189 5.42 -7.41 -8.38
CA ALA A 189 6.48 -7.26 -7.40
C ALA A 189 6.49 -5.84 -6.80
N SER A 190 6.22 -5.73 -5.50
CA SER A 190 6.26 -4.45 -4.76
C SER A 190 7.64 -4.24 -4.14
N ILE A 191 8.44 -3.35 -4.72
CA ILE A 191 9.88 -3.19 -4.47
C ILE A 191 10.22 -1.88 -3.74
N TYR A 192 9.41 -1.54 -2.74
CA TYR A 192 9.52 -0.35 -1.86
C TYR A 192 10.92 -0.13 -1.26
N ASN A 193 11.17 1.01 -0.63
CA ASN A 193 12.49 1.41 -0.10
C ASN A 193 13.18 0.31 0.72
N ALA A 194 12.44 -0.36 1.59
CA ALA A 194 12.96 -1.41 2.48
C ALA A 194 13.30 -2.73 1.75
N MET A 195 12.83 -2.93 0.52
CA MET A 195 13.11 -4.15 -0.24
C MET A 195 14.58 -4.19 -0.68
N PRO A 196 15.38 -5.18 -0.24
CA PRO A 196 16.79 -5.25 -0.59
C PRO A 196 17.02 -5.59 -2.06
N ILE A 197 18.12 -5.08 -2.65
CA ILE A 197 18.53 -5.44 -4.03
C ILE A 197 18.72 -6.97 -4.18
N LYS A 198 19.24 -7.65 -3.15
CA LYS A 198 19.43 -9.11 -3.19
C LYS A 198 18.13 -9.88 -3.45
N SER A 199 17.01 -9.42 -2.87
CA SER A 199 15.69 -10.05 -3.07
C SER A 199 15.19 -9.85 -4.50
N ILE A 200 15.51 -8.70 -5.11
CA ILE A 200 15.14 -8.42 -6.50
C ILE A 200 15.94 -9.29 -7.47
N LYS A 201 17.24 -9.45 -7.21
CA LYS A 201 18.10 -10.36 -7.97
C LYS A 201 17.61 -11.79 -7.88
N PHE A 202 17.29 -12.24 -6.66
CA PHE A 202 16.76 -13.59 -6.44
C PHE A 202 15.48 -13.86 -7.23
N LEU A 203 14.52 -12.92 -7.26
CA LEU A 203 13.33 -13.06 -8.10
C LEU A 203 13.70 -13.16 -9.60
N ALA A 204 14.61 -12.32 -10.08
CA ALA A 204 15.05 -12.37 -11.47
C ALA A 204 15.80 -13.67 -11.81
N ASP A 205 16.56 -14.23 -10.86
CA ASP A 205 17.21 -15.53 -11.01
C ASP A 205 16.18 -16.65 -11.13
N LEU A 206 15.12 -16.65 -10.31
CA LEU A 206 14.03 -17.62 -10.41
C LEU A 206 13.25 -17.49 -11.72
N MET A 207 13.04 -16.27 -12.23
CA MET A 207 12.42 -16.06 -13.55
C MET A 207 13.24 -16.69 -14.67
N ARG A 208 14.58 -16.58 -14.62
CA ARG A 208 15.48 -17.25 -15.58
C ARG A 208 15.43 -18.76 -15.47
N GLN A 209 15.56 -19.30 -14.25
CA GLN A 209 15.51 -20.74 -14.02
C GLN A 209 14.18 -21.36 -14.46
N PHE A 210 13.06 -20.63 -14.28
CA PHE A 210 11.77 -21.06 -14.76
C PHE A 210 11.72 -21.07 -16.29
N ALA A 211 12.27 -20.04 -16.94
CA ALA A 211 12.37 -19.99 -18.40
C ALA A 211 13.27 -21.08 -18.99
N GLU A 212 14.36 -21.46 -18.34
CA GLU A 212 15.21 -22.58 -18.79
C GLU A 212 14.48 -23.94 -18.80
N LYS A 213 13.44 -24.10 -17.97
CA LYS A 213 12.65 -25.35 -17.87
C LYS A 213 11.39 -25.37 -18.74
N HIS A 214 10.88 -24.20 -19.12
CA HIS A 214 9.55 -24.05 -19.72
C HIS A 214 9.52 -23.15 -20.97
N GLY A 215 10.67 -22.65 -21.41
CA GLY A 215 10.84 -21.77 -22.58
C GLY A 215 11.41 -22.46 -23.81
#